data_AF-A0A950PXN5-F1
#
_entry.id   AF-A0A950PXN5-F1
#
_cell.length_a   1.000
_cell.length_b   1.000
_cell.length_c   1.000
_cell.angle_alpha   90.00
_cell.angle_beta   90.00
_cell.angle_gamma   90.00
#
_symmetry.space_group_name_H-M   'P 1'
#
loop_
_entity.id
_entity.type
_entity.pdbx_description
1 polymer ?
#
loop_
_entity_poly.entity_id
_entity_poly.type
_entity_poly.pdbx_seq_one_letter_code
_entity_poly.pdbx_strand_id
1 'polypeptide(L)'
;MGQKIGAGAVLAIIGITMVVLGVVLLGYSIVEALTPSVGVAGASAIAGGIFVGPAFFWAMITLLMTRKPAPPKKMEIGSAQTGLWTVLFAAIAKETPWIAIAGAGLVAVAEIFLATRRKK
;
A
#
# COMPACT_ATOMS: atom_id res chain seq x y z
N MET A 1 27.53 16.37 -8.26
CA MET A 1 26.84 15.16 -7.75
C MET A 1 25.33 15.09 -8.06
N GLY A 2 24.64 16.18 -8.44
CA GLY A 2 23.18 16.16 -8.71
C GLY A 2 22.69 15.43 -9.97
N GLN A 3 23.50 15.31 -11.03
CA GLN A 3 23.09 14.62 -12.27
C GLN A 3 22.96 13.09 -12.15
N LYS A 4 23.74 12.45 -11.26
CA LYS A 4 23.70 10.99 -11.08
C LYS A 4 22.45 10.51 -10.34
N ILE A 5 21.87 11.37 -9.49
CA ILE A 5 20.62 11.06 -8.75
C ILE A 5 19.42 11.12 -9.71
N GLY A 6 19.44 12.03 -10.71
CA GLY A 6 18.38 12.13 -11.71
C GLY A 6 18.26 10.91 -12.63
N ALA A 7 19.38 10.40 -13.14
CA ALA A 7 19.37 9.24 -14.04
C ALA A 7 18.90 7.95 -13.35
N GLY A 8 19.31 7.73 -12.10
CA GLY A 8 18.86 6.58 -11.30
C GLY A 8 17.36 6.63 -11.01
N ALA A 9 16.81 7.81 -10.70
CA ALA A 9 15.38 7.98 -10.47
C ALA A 9 14.54 7.69 -11.73
N VAL A 10 15.00 8.15 -12.90
CA VAL A 10 14.31 7.88 -14.18
C VAL A 10 14.29 6.39 -14.48
N LEU A 11 15.43 5.69 -14.33
CA LEU A 11 15.50 4.24 -14.53
C LEU A 11 14.60 3.48 -13.53
N ALA A 12 14.54 3.92 -12.28
CA ALA A 12 13.65 3.33 -11.28
C ALA A 12 12.17 3.49 -11.67
N ILE A 13 11.76 4.68 -12.14
CA ILE A 13 10.38 4.93 -12.59
C ILE A 13 10.03 4.06 -13.79
N ILE A 14 10.93 3.92 -14.76
CA ILE A 14 10.73 3.05 -15.94
C ILE A 14 10.58 1.60 -15.48
N GLY A 15 11.46 1.13 -14.59
CA GLY A 15 11.40 -0.22 -14.05
C GLY A 15 10.08 -0.50 -13.32
N ILE A 16 9.67 0.42 -12.44
CA ILE A 16 8.38 0.31 -11.72
C ILE A 16 7.22 0.28 -12.72
N THR A 17 7.26 1.14 -13.73
CA THR A 17 6.20 1.23 -14.74
C THR A 17 6.11 -0.06 -15.57
N MET A 18 7.23 -0.65 -15.98
CA MET A 18 7.24 -1.94 -16.68
C MET A 18 6.66 -3.06 -15.82
N VAL A 19 7.01 -3.10 -14.53
CA VAL A 19 6.47 -4.10 -13.60
C VAL A 19 4.97 -3.92 -13.43
N VAL A 20 4.49 -2.70 -13.19
CA VAL A 20 3.06 -2.41 -13.02
C VAL A 20 2.29 -2.77 -14.28
N LEU A 21 2.76 -2.36 -15.46
CA LEU A 21 2.14 -2.72 -16.73
C LEU A 21 2.11 -4.23 -16.96
N GLY A 22 3.21 -4.93 -16.68
CA GLY A 22 3.29 -6.38 -16.82
C GLY A 22 2.27 -7.09 -15.92
N VAL A 23 2.16 -6.67 -14.66
CA VAL A 23 1.20 -7.22 -13.70
C VAL A 23 -0.25 -6.96 -14.13
N VAL A 24 -0.57 -5.76 -14.61
CA VAL A 24 -1.91 -5.40 -15.09
C VAL A 24 -2.29 -6.24 -16.32
N LEU A 25 -1.39 -6.37 -17.30
CA LEU A 25 -1.63 -7.17 -18.49
C LEU A 25 -1.78 -8.66 -18.16
N LEU A 26 -1.00 -9.16 -17.20
CA LEU A 26 -1.11 -10.54 -16.73
C LEU A 26 -2.45 -10.79 -16.01
N GLY A 27 -2.93 -9.84 -15.22
CA GLY A 27 -4.26 -9.91 -14.63
C GLY A 27 -5.36 -9.91 -15.68
N TYR A 28 -5.25 -9.06 -16.70
CA TYR A 28 -6.21 -9.02 -17.80
C TYR A 28 -6.26 -10.34 -18.57
N SER A 29 -5.11 -10.94 -18.90
CA SER A 29 -5.07 -12.20 -19.64
C SER A 29 -5.65 -13.38 -18.85
N ILE A 30 -5.43 -13.42 -17.53
CA ILE A 30 -6.07 -14.40 -16.65
C ILE A 30 -7.60 -14.22 -16.67
N VAL A 31 -8.09 -12.98 -16.54
CA VAL A 31 -9.54 -12.74 -16.55
C VAL A 31 -10.15 -13.16 -17.88
N GLU A 32 -9.54 -12.80 -19.00
CA GLU A 32 -10.03 -13.15 -20.33
C GLU A 32 -10.03 -14.67 -20.57
N ALA A 33 -9.00 -15.37 -20.13
CA ALA A 33 -8.91 -16.83 -20.24
C ALA A 33 -9.93 -17.58 -19.37
N LEU A 34 -10.28 -17.04 -18.19
CA LEU A 34 -11.23 -17.69 -17.27
C LEU A 34 -12.68 -17.27 -17.49
N THR A 35 -12.94 -16.15 -18.16
CA THR A 35 -14.29 -15.64 -18.40
C THR A 35 -15.24 -16.66 -19.03
N PRO A 36 -14.84 -17.48 -20.02
CA PRO A 36 -15.72 -18.50 -20.62
C PRO A 36 -16.19 -19.58 -19.63
N SER A 37 -15.38 -19.87 -18.59
CA SER A 37 -15.62 -20.99 -17.68
C SER A 37 -16.35 -20.59 -16.40
N VAL A 38 -16.03 -19.41 -15.85
CA VAL A 38 -16.53 -18.95 -14.54
C VAL A 38 -17.26 -17.61 -14.60
N GLY A 39 -17.39 -17.02 -15.79
CA GLY A 39 -17.91 -15.68 -15.99
C GLY A 39 -16.95 -14.59 -15.50
N VAL A 40 -17.28 -13.34 -15.82
CA VAL A 40 -16.43 -12.16 -15.52
C VAL A 40 -16.22 -12.01 -14.01
N ALA A 41 -17.26 -12.22 -13.21
CA ALA A 41 -17.19 -12.11 -11.75
C ALA A 41 -16.23 -13.14 -11.15
N GLY A 42 -16.37 -14.42 -11.52
CA GLY A 42 -15.50 -15.48 -11.04
C GLY A 42 -14.05 -15.31 -11.49
N ALA A 43 -13.85 -14.92 -12.75
CA ALA A 43 -12.52 -14.69 -13.30
C ALA A 43 -11.79 -13.53 -12.60
N SER A 44 -12.50 -12.43 -12.34
CA SER A 44 -11.95 -11.29 -11.59
C SER A 44 -11.61 -11.63 -10.13
N ALA A 45 -12.43 -12.46 -9.48
CA ALA A 45 -12.17 -12.93 -8.11
C ALA A 45 -10.93 -13.84 -8.04
N ILE A 46 -10.76 -14.74 -9.01
CA ILE A 46 -9.59 -15.62 -9.08
C ILE A 46 -8.32 -14.82 -9.36
N ALA A 47 -8.35 -13.93 -10.36
CA ALA A 47 -7.22 -13.05 -10.66
C ALA A 47 -6.85 -12.19 -9.43
N GLY A 48 -7.84 -11.55 -8.79
CA GLY A 48 -7.65 -10.79 -7.57
C GLY A 48 -7.07 -11.64 -6.43
N GLY A 49 -7.55 -12.87 -6.26
CA GLY A 49 -7.03 -13.82 -5.27
C GLY A 49 -5.56 -14.19 -5.50
N ILE A 50 -5.12 -14.33 -6.74
CA ILE A 50 -3.71 -14.65 -7.07
C ILE A 50 -2.79 -13.48 -6.72
N PHE A 51 -3.16 -12.25 -7.07
CA PHE A 51 -2.30 -11.08 -6.84
C PHE A 51 -2.36 -10.54 -5.42
N VAL A 52 -3.53 -10.57 -4.79
CA VAL A 52 -3.74 -9.98 -3.45
C VAL A 52 -3.63 -11.03 -2.35
N GLY A 53 -3.98 -12.28 -2.63
CA GLY A 53 -4.03 -13.38 -1.66
C GLY A 53 -2.72 -13.56 -0.87
N PRO A 54 -1.54 -13.66 -1.51
CA PRO A 54 -0.29 -13.83 -0.79
C PRO A 54 0.02 -12.66 0.17
N ALA A 55 -0.16 -11.41 -0.29
CA ALA A 55 0.08 -10.22 0.51
C ALA A 55 -0.91 -10.11 1.68
N PHE A 56 -2.18 -10.42 1.43
CA PHE A 56 -3.23 -10.44 2.44
C PHE A 56 -2.95 -11.51 3.50
N PHE A 57 -2.56 -12.72 3.10
CA PHE A 57 -2.26 -13.82 4.03
C PHE A 57 -1.03 -13.50 4.87
N TRP A 58 0.00 -12.90 4.28
CA TRP A 58 1.17 -12.41 5.01
C TRP A 58 0.82 -11.33 6.03
N ALA A 59 0.00 -10.34 5.64
CA ALA A 59 -0.49 -9.31 6.54
C ALA A 59 -1.30 -9.91 7.69
N MET A 60 -2.14 -10.91 7.42
CA MET A 60 -2.92 -11.61 8.43
C MET A 60 -2.02 -12.38 9.41
N ILE A 61 -1.04 -13.14 8.90
CA ILE A 61 -0.08 -13.89 9.72
C ILE A 61 0.71 -12.95 10.62
N THR A 62 1.25 -11.87 10.05
CA THR A 62 2.05 -10.90 10.82
C THR A 62 1.22 -10.24 11.91
N LEU A 63 -0.03 -9.85 11.62
CA LEU A 63 -0.95 -9.31 12.61
C LEU A 63 -1.25 -10.32 13.73
N LEU A 64 -1.46 -11.60 13.39
CA LEU A 64 -1.74 -12.64 14.38
C LEU A 64 -0.52 -12.99 15.24
N MET A 65 0.68 -12.99 14.66
CA MET A 65 1.93 -13.32 15.34
C MET A 65 2.52 -12.15 16.16
N THR A 66 2.22 -10.90 15.81
CA THR A 66 2.67 -9.71 16.55
C THR A 66 1.75 -9.29 17.69
N ARG A 67 0.65 -10.01 17.95
CA ARG A 67 -0.18 -9.87 19.16
C ARG A 67 0.51 -10.31 20.46
N LYS A 68 1.84 -10.21 20.57
CA LYS A 68 2.51 -10.23 21.87
C LYS A 68 2.42 -8.82 22.44
N PRO A 69 1.73 -8.59 23.58
CA PRO A 69 1.72 -7.28 24.20
C PRO A 69 3.17 -6.89 24.53
N ALA A 70 3.63 -5.79 23.96
CA ALA A 70 4.96 -5.27 24.24
C ALA A 70 5.05 -4.97 25.75
N PRO A 71 6.14 -5.39 26.45
CA PRO A 71 6.32 -5.02 27.84
C PRO A 71 6.40 -3.49 27.93
N PRO A 72 5.71 -2.85 28.89
CA PRO A 72 5.70 -1.40 29.02
C PRO A 72 7.13 -0.90 29.24
N LYS A 73 7.66 -0.17 28.26
CA LYS A 73 8.97 0.46 28.35
C LYS A 73 8.82 1.64 29.33
N LYS A 74 9.44 1.55 30.50
CA LYS A 74 9.52 2.67 31.47
C LYS A 74 10.13 3.88 30.76
N MET A 75 9.33 4.89 30.45
CA MET A 75 9.81 6.21 30.02
C MET A 75 9.86 7.11 31.25
N GLU A 76 11.04 7.69 31.49
CA GLU A 76 11.25 8.70 32.52
C GLU A 76 10.34 9.92 32.26
N ILE A 77 9.65 10.32 33.33
CA ILE A 77 8.69 11.41 33.34
C ILE A 77 9.49 12.72 33.38
N GLY A 78 9.78 13.28 32.21
CA GLY A 78 10.33 14.62 32.07
C GLY A 78 9.80 15.25 30.78
N SER A 79 8.98 16.31 30.89
CA SER A 79 8.33 17.09 29.81
C SER A 79 6.98 16.55 29.27
N ALA A 80 5.97 16.51 30.14
CA ALA A 80 4.65 15.91 29.90
C ALA A 80 3.66 16.69 28.99
N GLN A 81 4.09 17.66 28.16
CA GLN A 81 3.11 18.44 27.36
C GLN A 81 3.36 18.45 25.85
N THR A 82 4.62 18.46 25.40
CA THR A 82 4.96 18.34 23.96
C THR A 82 5.13 16.88 23.51
N GLY A 83 5.32 15.97 24.48
CA GLY A 83 5.51 14.53 24.26
C GLY A 83 4.23 13.79 23.87
N LEU A 84 3.04 14.23 24.30
CA LEU A 84 1.83 13.42 24.10
C LEU A 84 1.45 13.32 22.62
N TRP A 85 1.48 14.44 21.88
CA TRP A 85 1.18 14.45 20.45
C TRP A 85 2.28 13.78 19.63
N THR A 86 3.54 14.02 19.95
CA THR A 86 4.67 13.35 19.27
C THR A 86 4.70 11.86 19.56
N VAL A 87 4.34 11.42 20.76
CA VAL A 87 4.18 10.00 21.12
C VAL A 87 2.94 9.41 20.46
N LEU A 88 1.84 10.15 20.32
CA LEU A 88 0.65 9.68 19.61
C LEU A 88 0.91 9.52 18.11
N PHE A 89 1.54 10.51 17.48
CA PHE A 89 1.92 10.44 16.07
C PHE A 89 3.03 9.43 15.83
N ALA A 90 4.00 9.30 16.74
CA ALA A 90 5.00 8.25 16.66
C ALA A 90 4.39 6.87 16.88
N ALA A 91 3.39 6.71 17.76
CA ALA A 91 2.68 5.46 17.97
C ALA A 91 1.82 5.09 16.74
N ILE A 92 1.09 6.05 16.18
CA ILE A 92 0.28 5.86 14.97
C ILE A 92 1.18 5.55 13.76
N ALA A 93 2.27 6.30 13.57
CA ALA A 93 3.23 6.07 12.48
C ALA A 93 3.98 4.74 12.63
N LYS A 94 4.20 4.27 13.86
CA LYS A 94 4.93 3.02 14.14
C LYS A 94 4.02 1.79 14.12
N GLU A 95 2.75 1.92 14.50
CA GLU A 95 1.78 0.81 14.49
C GLU A 95 1.02 0.67 13.17
N THR A 96 0.91 1.74 12.36
CA THR A 96 0.12 1.70 11.12
C THR A 96 0.78 2.35 9.87
N PRO A 97 2.03 1.98 9.51
CA PRO A 97 2.68 2.48 8.28
C PRO A 97 1.83 2.23 7.02
N TRP A 98 1.14 1.09 6.97
CA TRP A 98 0.30 0.70 5.84
C TRP A 98 -0.97 1.54 5.70
N ILE A 99 -1.55 2.05 6.80
CA ILE A 99 -2.73 2.93 6.74
C ILE A 99 -2.32 4.32 6.27
N ALA A 100 -1.14 4.80 6.66
CA ALA A 100 -0.60 6.05 6.12
C ALA A 100 -0.34 5.93 4.60
N ILE A 101 0.20 4.80 4.14
CA ILE A 101 0.45 4.54 2.71
C ILE A 101 -0.87 4.35 1.94
N ALA A 102 -1.80 3.54 2.47
CA ALA A 102 -3.11 3.32 1.85
C ALA A 102 -3.99 4.58 1.87
N GLY A 103 -3.92 5.36 2.95
CA GLY A 103 -4.60 6.65 3.09
C GLY A 103 -4.03 7.69 2.13
N ALA A 104 -2.70 7.79 2.01
CA ALA A 104 -2.07 8.66 1.02
C ALA A 104 -2.43 8.23 -0.42
N GLY A 105 -2.51 6.92 -0.69
CA GLY A 105 -2.98 6.38 -1.96
C GLY A 105 -4.44 6.74 -2.27
N LEU A 106 -5.35 6.56 -1.31
CA LEU A 106 -6.76 6.92 -1.44
C LEU A 106 -6.97 8.42 -1.62
N VAL A 107 -6.22 9.26 -0.89
CA VAL A 107 -6.27 10.72 -1.02
C VAL A 107 -5.76 11.15 -2.40
N ALA A 108 -4.68 10.54 -2.91
CA ALA A 108 -4.18 10.83 -4.25
C ALA A 108 -5.20 10.43 -5.35
N VAL A 109 -5.86 9.28 -5.21
CA VAL A 109 -6.93 8.86 -6.12
C VAL A 109 -8.13 9.81 -6.06
N ALA A 110 -8.51 10.25 -4.86
CA ALA A 110 -9.59 11.22 -4.66
C ALA A 110 -9.28 12.58 -5.29
N GLU A 111 -8.05 13.09 -5.17
CA GLU A 111 -7.61 14.32 -5.82
C GLU A 111 -7.66 14.22 -7.34
N ILE A 112 -7.20 13.11 -7.92
CA ILE A 112 -7.24 12.88 -9.38
C ILE A 112 -8.70 12.84 -9.88
N PHE A 113 -9.59 12.18 -9.13
CA PHE A 113 -11.02 12.10 -9.46
C PHE A 113 -11.72 13.47 -9.36
N LEU A 114 -11.41 14.26 -8.33
CA LEU A 114 -11.92 15.62 -8.15
C LEU A 114 -11.38 16.60 -9.19
N ALA A 115 -10.09 16.54 -9.52
CA ALA A 115 -9.47 17.40 -10.54
C ALA A 115 -10.04 17.13 -11.95
N THR A 116 -10.40 15.88 -12.23
CA THR A 116 -11.03 15.49 -13.50
C THR A 116 -12.45 16.03 -13.62
N ARG A 117 -13.20 16.09 -12.51
CA ARG A 117 -14.56 16.66 -12.45
C ARG A 117 -14.59 18.19 -12.53
N ARG A 118 -13.50 18.88 -12.15
CA ARG A 118 -13.40 20.35 -12.14
C ARG A 118 -13.05 20.97 -13.50
N LYS A 119 -12.65 20.14 -14.48
CA LYS A 119 -12.32 20.55 -15.85
C LYS A 119 -13.48 20.36 -16.85
N LYS A 120 -14.65 19.94 -16.38
CA LYS A 120 -15.91 19.89 -17.15
C LYS A 120 -16.82 20.99 -16.65
#